data_AF-A0A7K7G0M6-F1
#
_entry.id   AF-A0A7K7G0M6-F1
#
_cell.length_a   1.000
_cell.length_b   1.000
_cell.length_c   1.000
_cell.angle_alpha   90.00
_cell.angle_beta   90.00
_cell.angle_gamma   90.00
#
_symmetry.space_group_name_H-M   'P 1'
#
loop_
_entity.id
_entity.type
_entity.pdbx_description
1 polymer ?
#
loop_
_entity_poly.entity_id
_entity_poly.type
_entity_poly.pdbx_seq_one_letter_code
_entity_poly.pdbx_strand_id
1 'polypeptide(L)' 'GLLLYNGQRKTSGADFISFGLVGGRPEFRFDAGSGMATIRHPMPLRLGEYHTIRLLRNLTRGSLELDGHPPVNGTSQ' A
#
# COMPACT_ATOMS: atom_id res chain seq x y z
N GLY A 1 1.43 12.21 -1.43
CA GLY A 1 0.16 12.34 -2.18
C GLY A 1 -0.36 10.97 -2.57
N LEU A 2 -1.63 10.88 -2.95
CA LEU A 2 -2.28 9.64 -3.42
C LEU A 2 -1.99 9.42 -4.91
N LEU A 3 -1.68 8.19 -5.30
CA LEU A 3 -1.37 7.81 -6.69
C LEU A 3 -2.39 6.84 -7.27
N LEU A 4 -2.84 5.86 -6.48
CA LEU A 4 -3.84 4.88 -6.89
C LEU A 4 -4.87 4.72 -5.77
N TYR A 5 -6.13 4.61 -6.16
CA TYR A 5 -7.24 4.29 -5.27
C TYR A 5 -8.29 3.48 -6.01
N ASN A 6 -8.77 2.41 -5.37
CA ASN A 6 -9.95 1.68 -5.80
C ASN A 6 -10.71 1.25 -4.54
N GLY A 7 -12.01 1.53 -4.46
CA GLY A 7 -12.80 1.26 -3.27
C GLY A 7 -14.28 1.09 -3.58
N GLN A 8 -14.97 0.36 -2.71
CA GLN A 8 -16.42 0.16 -2.80
C GLN A 8 -17.17 1.43 -2.38
N ARG A 9 -18.34 1.67 -2.99
CA ARG A 9 -19.12 2.90 -2.83
C ARG A 9 -20.04 2.94 -1.60
N LYS A 10 -19.94 1.99 -0.66
CA LYS A 10 -20.85 1.86 0.49
C LYS A 10 -20.47 2.80 1.64
N THR A 11 -21.49 3.24 2.39
CA THR A 11 -21.47 4.33 3.37
C THR A 11 -20.71 4.04 4.68
N SER A 12 -20.23 2.81 4.91
CA SER A 12 -19.33 2.45 6.02
C SER A 12 -18.70 1.08 5.78
N GLY A 13 -17.44 0.88 6.19
CA GLY A 13 -16.76 -0.43 6.11
C GLY A 13 -16.50 -0.93 4.68
N ALA A 14 -16.28 0.00 3.74
CA ALA A 14 -16.05 -0.34 2.34
C ALA A 14 -14.62 -0.82 2.11
N ASP A 15 -14.50 -2.00 1.49
CA ASP A 15 -13.21 -2.53 1.05
C ASP A 15 -12.52 -1.55 0.10
N PHE A 16 -11.20 -1.42 0.24
CA PHE A 16 -10.43 -0.56 -0.64
C PHE A 16 -8.99 -1.04 -0.78
N ILE A 17 -8.33 -0.51 -1.80
CA ILE A 17 -6.89 -0.49 -1.98
C ILE A 17 -6.48 0.94 -2.33
N SER A 18 -5.38 1.39 -1.75
CA SER A 18 -4.78 2.67 -2.06
C SER A 18 -3.25 2.59 -2.03
N PHE A 19 -2.62 3.35 -2.90
CA PHE A 19 -1.18 3.54 -2.91
C PHE A 19 -0.84 5.02 -3.02
N GLY A 20 0.13 5.45 -2.21
CA GLY A 20 0.57 6.83 -2.19
C GLY A 20 1.93 7.00 -1.53
N LEU A 21 2.31 8.26 -1.35
CA LEU A 21 3.51 8.69 -0.63
C LEU A 21 3.13 9.48 0.62
N VAL A 22 3.70 9.09 1.76
CA VAL A 22 3.58 9.81 3.05
C VAL A 22 4.98 10.16 3.56
N GLY A 23 5.31 11.45 3.55
CA GLY A 23 6.67 11.92 3.87
C GLY A 23 7.73 11.34 2.93
N GLY A 24 7.41 11.26 1.62
CA GLY A 24 8.28 10.66 0.60
C GLY A 24 8.34 9.13 0.59
N ARG A 25 7.73 8.45 1.58
CA ARG A 25 7.76 6.99 1.68
C ARG A 25 6.59 6.33 0.95
N PRO A 26 6.85 5.30 0.12
CA PRO A 26 5.81 4.43 -0.44
C PRO A 26 4.93 3.83 0.65
N GLU A 27 3.62 3.93 0.45
CA GLU A 27 2.63 3.44 1.38
C GLU A 27 1.48 2.77 0.65
N PHE A 28 1.25 1.52 0.99
CA PHE A 28 0.17 0.69 0.51
C PHE A 28 -0.81 0.44 1.66
N ARG A 29 -2.06 0.85 1.48
CA ARG A 29 -3.15 0.56 2.43
C ARG A 29 -4.24 -0.21 1.73
N PHE A 30 -4.84 -1.16 2.44
CA PHE A 30 -6.01 -1.88 1.97
C PHE A 30 -6.88 -2.31 3.14
N ASP A 31 -8.17 -2.48 2.87
CA ASP A 31 -9.11 -3.16 3.76
C ASP A 31 -9.77 -4.29 2.96
N ALA A 32 -9.79 -5.49 3.54
CA ALA A 32 -10.35 -6.70 2.95
C ALA A 32 -11.68 -7.14 3.59
N GLY A 33 -12.32 -6.25 4.36
CA GLY A 33 -13.56 -6.49 5.09
C GLY A 33 -13.36 -6.90 6.54
N SER A 34 -12.10 -6.95 6.99
CA SER A 34 -11.71 -7.36 8.34
C SER A 34 -11.03 -6.20 9.11
N GLY A 35 -10.65 -5.13 8.43
CA GLY A 35 -10.02 -3.95 9.01
C GLY A 35 -8.75 -3.55 8.26
N MET A 36 -8.44 -2.26 8.23
CA MET A 36 -7.37 -1.69 7.41
C MET A 36 -5.96 -2.21 7.77
N ALA A 37 -5.22 -2.64 6.76
CA ALA A 37 -3.77 -2.80 6.77
C ALA A 37 -3.05 -1.53 6.28
N THR A 38 -1.90 -1.20 6.88
CA THR A 38 -0.99 -0.18 6.37
C THR A 38 0.42 -0.75 6.27
N ILE A 39 0.96 -0.79 5.05
CA ILE A 39 2.31 -1.24 4.74
C ILE A 39 3.08 -0.03 4.21
N ARG A 40 4.08 0.42 4.97
CA ARG A 40 4.91 1.57 4.60
C ARG A 40 6.36 1.14 4.48
N HIS A 41 6.98 1.47 3.35
CA HIS A 41 8.42 1.29 3.20
C HIS A 41 9.17 2.22 4.18
N PRO A 42 10.22 1.76 4.88
CA PRO A 42 10.89 2.56 5.90
C PRO A 42 11.62 3.78 5.33
N MET A 43 12.13 3.66 4.10
CA MET A 43 12.92 4.69 3.43
C MET A 43 12.08 5.51 2.44
N PRO A 44 12.31 6.83 2.35
CA PRO A 44 11.71 7.67 1.31
C PRO A 44 12.29 7.32 -0.07
N LEU A 45 11.54 7.61 -1.12
CA LEU A 45 12.03 7.54 -2.50
C LEU A 45 13.11 8.60 -2.75
N ARG A 46 14.06 8.29 -3.62
CA ARG A 46 15.05 9.27 -4.09
C ARG A 46 14.40 10.14 -5.16
N LEU A 47 14.70 11.44 -5.14
CA LEU A 47 14.14 12.38 -6.11
C LEU A 47 14.96 12.34 -7.41
N GLY A 48 14.28 12.53 -8.55
CA GLY A 48 14.94 12.54 -9.86
C GLY A 48 15.24 11.16 -10.43
N GLU A 49 14.84 10.08 -9.77
CA GLU A 49 15.01 8.69 -10.21
C GLU A 49 13.67 8.03 -10.49
N TYR A 50 13.66 7.09 -11.45
CA TYR A 50 12.53 6.18 -11.64
C TYR A 50 12.60 5.06 -10.60
N HIS A 51 11.45 4.75 -10.01
CA HIS A 51 11.29 3.65 -9.05
C HIS A 51 10.23 2.67 -9.52
N THR A 52 10.44 1.39 -9.23
CA THR A 52 9.45 0.33 -9.46
C THR A 52 8.88 -0.13 -8.13
N ILE A 53 7.56 -0.01 -7.97
CA ILE A 53 6.84 -0.51 -6.81
C ILE A 53 6.01 -1.72 -7.23
N ARG A 54 6.12 -2.84 -6.50
CA ARG A 54 5.20 -3.97 -6.64
C ARG A 54 4.37 -4.11 -5.38
N LEU A 55 3.05 -4.08 -5.56
CA LEU A 55 2.07 -4.29 -4.50
C LEU A 55 1.40 -5.63 -4.71
N LEU A 56 1.39 -6.46 -3.68
CA LEU A 56 0.75 -7.77 -3.70
C LEU A 56 -0.25 -7.84 -2.56
N ARG A 57 -1.44 -8.35 -2.84
CA ARG A 57 -2.46 -8.68 -1.84
C ARG A 57 -2.94 -10.11 -2.06
N ASN A 58 -2.88 -10.92 -1.01
CA ASN A 58 -3.47 -12.25 -0.97
C ASN A 58 -4.32 -12.38 0.30
N LEU A 59 -5.65 -12.36 0.12
CA LEU A 59 -6.62 -12.30 1.22
C LEU A 59 -6.29 -11.12 2.18
N THR A 60 -6.06 -11.41 3.46
CA THR A 60 -5.68 -10.41 4.46
C THR A 60 -4.19 -10.05 4.42
N ARG A 61 -3.35 -10.82 3.73
CA ARG A 61 -1.90 -10.56 3.65
C ARG A 61 -1.58 -9.62 2.50
N GLY A 62 -0.65 -8.70 2.71
CA GLY A 62 -0.13 -7.84 1.67
C GLY A 62 1.38 -7.64 1.77
N SER A 63 1.96 -7.16 0.67
CA SER A 63 3.36 -6.79 0.61
C SER A 63 3.61 -5.60 -0.30
N LEU A 64 4.68 -4.86 0.00
CA LEU A 64 5.20 -3.73 -0.77
C LEU A 64 6.68 -3.98 -1.05
N GLU A 65 7.02 -4.15 -2.32
CA GLU A 65 8.38 -4.26 -2.83
C GLU A 65 8.80 -2.93 -3.48
N LEU A 66 10.02 -2.48 -3.23
CA LEU A 66 10.64 -1.32 -3.87
C LEU A 66 11.91 -1.74 -4.59
N ASP A 67 11.98 -1.47 -5.90
CA ASP A 67 13.17 -1.66 -6.74
C ASP A 67 13.78 -3.08 -6.68
N GLY A 68 12.95 -4.12 -6.47
CA GLY A 68 13.40 -5.51 -6.36
C GLY A 68 14.04 -5.88 -5.02
N HIS A 69 14.05 -4.97 -4.04
CA HIS A 69 14.50 -5.26 -2.68
C HIS A 69 13.49 -6.13 -1.91
N PRO A 70 13.91 -6.82 -0.84
CA PRO A 70 12.99 -7.62 -0.02
C PRO A 70 11.74 -6.83 0.41
N PRO A 71 10.55 -7.45 0.30
CA PRO A 71 9.30 -6.74 0.52
C PRO A 71 9.04 -6.44 2.01
N VAL A 72 8.34 -5.35 2.26
CA VAL A 72 7.71 -5.07 3.55
C VAL A 72 6.33 -5.71 3.55
N ASN A 73 6.03 -6.53 4.56
CA ASN A 73 4.77 -7.27 4.66
C ASN A 73 3.82 -6.63 5.68
N GLY A 74 2.52 -6.88 5.53
CA GLY A 74 1.51 -6.54 6.53
C GLY A 74 0.24 -7.34 6.35
N THR A 75 -0.64 -7.28 7.36
CA THR A 75 -1.87 -8.06 7.40
C THR A 75 -3.04 -7.16 7.81
N SER A 76 -4.17 -7.30 7.12
CA SER A 76 -5.49 -6.78 7.53
C SER A 76 -5.87 -7.46 8.84
N GLN A 77 -6.32 -6.68 9.83
CA GLN A 77 -6.92 -7.24 11.07
C GLN A 77 -8.19 -7.99 10.75
#